data_AF-A0A844CWX4-F1
#
_entry.id   AF-A0A844CWX4-F1
#
_cell.length_a   1.000
_cell.length_b   1.000
_cell.length_c   1.000
_cell.angle_alpha   90.00
_cell.angle_beta   90.00
_cell.angle_gamma   90.00
#
_symmetry.space_group_name_H-M   'P 1'
#
loop_
_entity.id
_entity.type
_entity.pdbx_description
1 polymer ?
#
loop_
_entity_poly.entity_id
_entity_poly.type
_entity_poly.pdbx_seq_one_letter_code
_entity_poly.pdbx_strand_id
1 'polypeptide(L)'
;MSPYTLTAIVVFATAALMHARGARPPWLFGLAGLGFLAADVTMDLIPALLDENPQPLRITSTTRNGRLHDTYYVASQLNFARPVGTLLLAVTAFLALQQILGAMYLPRLTRWLFWPFAGGLALTPIVQTLTLGQIPRRYTEVADRFSAAHTLEVTLAYITYAAGGLLLALFLGSLLWRLKTALHRAK
;
A
#
# COMPACT_ATOMS: atom_id res chain seq x y z
N MET A 1 -10.34 11.49 -13.80
CA MET A 1 -9.28 10.80 -13.02
C MET A 1 -9.93 10.02 -11.89
N SER A 2 -9.44 8.82 -11.59
CA SER A 2 -9.95 8.08 -10.42
C SER A 2 -9.49 8.76 -9.12
N PRO A 3 -10.32 8.79 -8.07
CA PRO A 3 -9.95 9.42 -6.79
C PRO A 3 -8.71 8.73 -6.17
N TYR A 4 -8.52 7.42 -6.39
CA TYR A 4 -7.34 6.66 -5.98
C TYR A 4 -6.03 7.13 -6.62
N THR A 5 -6.09 7.50 -7.91
CA THR A 5 -4.92 8.05 -8.63
C THR A 5 -4.51 9.41 -8.05
N LEU A 6 -5.48 10.25 -7.70
CA LEU A 6 -5.22 11.55 -7.06
C LEU A 6 -4.61 11.36 -5.66
N THR A 7 -5.15 10.44 -4.86
CA THR A 7 -4.57 10.09 -3.56
C THR A 7 -3.13 9.64 -3.69
N ALA A 8 -2.82 8.73 -4.62
CA ALA A 8 -1.45 8.28 -4.83
C ALA A 8 -0.52 9.45 -5.19
N ILE A 9 -0.93 10.32 -6.11
CA ILE A 9 -0.13 11.49 -6.51
C ILE A 9 0.16 12.38 -5.30
N VAL A 10 -0.87 12.72 -4.51
CA VAL A 10 -0.71 13.57 -3.32
C VAL A 10 0.22 12.91 -2.31
N VAL A 11 -0.04 11.65 -1.95
CA VAL A 11 0.74 10.92 -0.94
C VAL A 11 2.19 10.75 -1.38
N PHE A 12 2.46 10.38 -2.63
CA PHE A 12 3.83 10.24 -3.13
C PHE A 12 4.54 11.58 -3.32
N ALA A 13 3.84 12.64 -3.74
CA ALA A 13 4.42 13.98 -3.80
C ALA A 13 4.85 14.46 -2.41
N THR A 14 3.99 14.26 -1.40
CA THR A 14 4.33 14.55 0.00
C THR A 14 5.51 13.70 0.47
N ALA A 15 5.50 12.39 0.19
CA ALA A 15 6.59 11.49 0.56
C ALA A 15 7.92 11.87 -0.12
N ALA A 16 7.89 12.31 -1.39
CA ALA A 16 9.06 12.78 -2.13
C ALA A 16 9.64 14.06 -1.50
N LEU A 17 8.77 15.02 -1.16
CA LEU A 17 9.19 16.25 -0.47
C LEU A 17 9.81 15.94 0.89
N MET A 18 9.21 15.02 1.65
CA MET A 18 9.74 14.58 2.94
C MET A 18 11.08 13.84 2.79
N HIS A 19 11.21 13.00 1.76
CA HIS A 19 12.44 12.32 1.42
C HIS A 19 13.58 13.30 1.12
N ALA A 20 13.30 14.32 0.29
CA ALA A 20 14.25 15.39 -0.03
C ALA A 20 14.66 16.22 1.20
N ARG A 21 13.73 16.44 2.14
CA ARG A 21 13.99 17.08 3.44
C ARG A 21 14.67 16.17 4.47
N GLY A 22 15.03 14.94 4.10
CA GLY A 22 15.75 14.01 4.96
C GLY A 22 14.90 13.39 6.07
N ALA A 23 13.58 13.29 5.89
CA ALA A 23 12.67 12.71 6.87
C ALA A 23 13.08 11.28 7.28
N ARG A 24 12.91 10.96 8.56
CA ARG A 24 13.22 9.62 9.06
C ARG A 24 12.21 8.61 8.52
N PRO A 25 12.64 7.40 8.16
CA PRO A 25 11.77 6.35 7.60
C PRO A 25 10.44 6.12 8.33
N PRO A 26 10.33 6.06 9.69
CA PRO A 26 9.05 5.85 10.34
C PRO A 26 8.01 6.93 9.98
N TRP A 27 8.44 8.18 9.81
CA TRP A 27 7.56 9.27 9.41
C TRP A 27 7.15 9.15 7.94
N LEU A 28 8.05 8.67 7.06
CA LEU A 28 7.74 8.44 5.64
C LEU A 28 6.67 7.34 5.48
N PHE A 29 6.86 6.18 6.12
CA PHE A 29 5.88 5.10 6.09
C PHE A 29 4.58 5.49 6.82
N GLY A 30 4.69 6.18 7.95
CA GLY A 30 3.54 6.52 8.80
C GLY A 30 2.61 7.54 8.15
N LEU A 31 3.15 8.64 7.64
CA LEU A 31 2.36 9.67 6.97
C LEU A 31 1.81 9.19 5.63
N ALA A 32 2.56 8.37 4.90
CA ALA A 32 2.02 7.73 3.71
C ALA A 32 0.85 6.80 4.06
N GLY A 33 1.00 5.95 5.08
CA GLY A 33 -0.05 5.05 5.54
C GLY A 33 -1.31 5.79 6.02
N LEU A 34 -1.13 6.85 6.81
CA LEU A 34 -2.23 7.74 7.22
C LEU A 34 -2.88 8.45 6.03
N GLY A 35 -2.10 8.89 5.04
CA GLY A 35 -2.62 9.52 3.84
C GLY A 35 -3.52 8.58 3.04
N PHE A 36 -3.13 7.30 2.90
CA PHE A 36 -3.98 6.28 2.25
C PHE A 36 -5.23 5.95 3.06
N LEU A 37 -5.17 5.87 4.39
CA LEU A 37 -6.36 5.64 5.23
C LEU A 37 -7.31 6.83 5.27
N ALA A 38 -6.78 8.06 5.34
CA ALA A 38 -7.61 9.27 5.29
C ALA A 38 -8.33 9.38 3.94
N ALA A 39 -7.66 8.97 2.86
CA ALA A 39 -8.27 8.91 1.54
C ALA A 39 -9.37 7.85 1.44
N ASP A 40 -9.21 6.70 2.10
CA ASP A 40 -10.27 5.69 2.20
C ASP A 40 -11.53 6.24 2.90
N VAL A 41 -11.34 6.85 4.06
CA VAL A 41 -12.44 7.41 4.88
C VAL A 41 -13.16 8.53 4.13
N THR A 42 -12.42 9.40 3.44
CA THR A 42 -13.01 10.48 2.64
C THR A 42 -13.76 9.95 1.41
N MET A 43 -13.27 8.90 0.75
CA MET A 43 -13.97 8.27 -0.37
C MET A 43 -15.27 7.55 0.05
N ASP A 44 -15.32 7.01 1.27
CA ASP A 44 -16.54 6.40 1.83
C ASP A 44 -17.57 7.46 2.30
N LEU A 45 -17.11 8.63 2.76
CA LEU A 45 -17.97 9.69 3.31
C LEU A 45 -18.55 10.65 2.26
N ILE A 46 -17.82 10.97 1.20
CA ILE A 46 -18.25 11.95 0.18
C ILE A 46 -19.58 11.55 -0.51
N PRO A 47 -19.83 10.27 -0.88
CA PRO A 47 -21.12 9.87 -1.44
C PRO A 47 -22.27 9.98 -0.42
N ALA A 48 -22.00 9.71 0.87
CA ALA A 48 -23.01 9.70 1.92
C ALA A 48 -23.47 11.11 2.35
N LEU A 49 -22.65 12.14 2.14
CA LEU A 49 -22.96 13.54 2.47
C LEU A 49 -23.67 14.29 1.34
N LEU A 50 -23.68 13.73 0.12
CA LEU A 50 -24.33 14.31 -1.06
C LEU A 50 -25.72 13.71 -1.33
N ASP A 51 -26.16 12.73 -0.53
CA ASP A 51 -27.46 12.06 -0.69
C ASP A 51 -28.43 12.54 0.41
N GLU A 52 -29.47 13.29 0.04
CA GLU A 52 -30.51 13.83 0.94
C GLU A 52 -31.46 12.77 1.52
N ASN A 53 -31.18 11.47 1.34
CA ASN A 53 -32.05 10.40 1.80
C ASN A 53 -31.25 9.26 2.45
N PRO A 54 -31.32 9.07 3.78
CA PRO A 54 -30.54 8.06 4.47
C PRO A 54 -31.19 6.69 4.28
N GLN A 55 -30.93 6.05 3.13
CA GLN A 55 -31.11 4.61 3.00
C GLN A 55 -29.78 3.91 3.22
N PRO A 56 -29.75 2.81 4.01
CA PRO A 56 -28.51 2.11 4.31
C PRO A 56 -27.98 1.49 3.02
N LEU A 57 -26.83 2.01 2.55
CA LEU A 57 -25.81 1.30 1.76
C LEU A 57 -26.36 0.25 0.77
N ARG A 58 -27.32 0.64 -0.08
CA ARG A 58 -27.75 -0.22 -1.19
C ARG A 58 -26.82 0.06 -2.37
N ILE A 59 -25.66 -0.59 -2.30
CA ILE A 59 -24.83 -1.06 -3.41
C ILE A 59 -25.21 -0.39 -4.74
N THR A 60 -24.49 0.69 -5.05
CA THR A 60 -24.14 1.16 -6.40
C THR A 60 -25.08 0.70 -7.53
N SER A 61 -25.90 1.61 -8.06
CA SER A 61 -26.60 1.52 -9.36
C SER A 61 -26.70 0.13 -10.03
N THR A 62 -27.86 -0.51 -9.90
CA THR A 62 -28.22 -1.85 -10.39
C THR A 62 -27.96 -2.10 -11.89
N THR A 63 -27.74 -1.06 -12.70
CA THR A 63 -27.43 -1.16 -14.15
C THR A 63 -25.94 -1.08 -14.49
N ARG A 64 -25.09 -0.45 -13.66
CA ARG A 64 -23.62 -0.40 -13.87
C ARG A 64 -22.89 -1.52 -13.15
N ASN A 65 -23.44 -1.97 -12.01
CA ASN A 65 -22.86 -3.04 -11.23
C ASN A 65 -22.91 -4.39 -11.95
N GLY A 66 -23.93 -4.68 -12.75
CA GLY A 66 -23.99 -5.95 -13.51
C GLY A 66 -22.83 -6.18 -14.49
N ARG A 67 -22.13 -5.12 -14.92
CA ARG A 67 -20.96 -5.21 -15.83
C ARG A 67 -19.59 -5.19 -15.13
N LEU A 68 -19.53 -4.76 -13.88
CA LEU A 68 -18.28 -4.62 -13.10
C LEU A 68 -18.25 -5.56 -11.88
N HIS A 69 -19.37 -6.23 -11.58
CA HIS A 69 -19.43 -7.33 -10.63
C HIS A 69 -18.48 -8.43 -11.12
N ASP A 70 -17.65 -8.94 -10.21
CA ASP A 70 -16.58 -9.91 -10.48
C ASP A 70 -15.43 -9.46 -11.40
N THR A 71 -15.27 -8.18 -11.72
CA THR A 71 -14.06 -7.72 -12.46
C THR A 71 -12.96 -7.23 -11.52
N TYR A 72 -11.73 -7.10 -12.05
CA TYR A 72 -10.58 -6.55 -11.31
C TYR A 72 -10.82 -5.11 -10.79
N TYR A 73 -11.82 -4.40 -11.34
CA TYR A 73 -12.22 -3.07 -10.88
C TYR A 73 -12.68 -3.07 -9.42
N VAL A 74 -13.53 -4.01 -9.02
CA VAL A 74 -13.99 -4.10 -7.62
C VAL A 74 -12.89 -4.64 -6.70
N ALA A 75 -11.86 -5.34 -7.22
CA ALA A 75 -10.80 -5.96 -6.42
C ALA A 75 -9.82 -4.91 -6.01
N SER A 76 -9.38 -4.17 -7.01
CA SER A 76 -8.45 -3.08 -6.88
C SER A 76 -9.00 -1.99 -5.98
N GLN A 77 -10.30 -1.66 -6.04
CA GLN A 77 -10.92 -0.71 -5.11
C GLN A 77 -10.86 -1.16 -3.64
N LEU A 78 -11.20 -2.43 -3.35
CA LEU A 78 -11.11 -2.98 -1.99
C LEU A 78 -9.65 -3.16 -1.52
N ASN A 79 -8.73 -3.34 -2.47
CA ASN A 79 -7.32 -3.59 -2.18
C ASN A 79 -6.45 -2.32 -2.15
N PHE A 80 -7.00 -1.14 -2.44
CA PHE A 80 -6.22 0.08 -2.60
C PHE A 80 -5.94 0.80 -1.29
N ALA A 81 -6.93 1.49 -0.73
CA ALA A 81 -6.65 2.51 0.28
C ALA A 81 -6.44 1.90 1.68
N ARG A 82 -7.32 0.97 2.11
CA ARG A 82 -7.15 0.26 3.39
C ARG A 82 -5.89 -0.60 3.45
N PRO A 83 -5.66 -1.57 2.54
CA PRO A 83 -4.57 -2.53 2.75
C PRO A 83 -3.21 -1.88 2.60
N VAL A 84 -3.05 -0.95 1.65
CA VAL A 84 -1.81 -0.18 1.49
C VAL A 84 -1.56 0.68 2.73
N GLY A 85 -2.58 1.38 3.22
CA GLY A 85 -2.49 2.19 4.44
C GLY A 85 -2.11 1.38 5.67
N THR A 86 -2.79 0.25 5.90
CA THR A 86 -2.52 -0.65 7.03
C THR A 86 -1.13 -1.28 6.96
N LEU A 87 -0.68 -1.73 5.79
CA LEU A 87 0.66 -2.30 5.62
C LEU A 87 1.76 -1.27 5.88
N LEU A 88 1.60 -0.04 5.39
CA LEU A 88 2.55 1.05 5.66
C LEU A 88 2.60 1.42 7.15
N LEU A 89 1.46 1.42 7.84
CA LEU A 89 1.41 1.60 9.29
C LEU A 89 2.04 0.43 10.06
N ALA A 90 1.85 -0.80 9.62
CA ALA A 90 2.49 -1.97 10.22
C ALA A 90 4.02 -1.88 10.12
N VAL A 91 4.55 -1.51 8.94
CA VAL A 91 5.98 -1.24 8.77
C VAL A 91 6.44 -0.10 9.68
N THR A 92 5.65 0.96 9.81
CA THR A 92 5.94 2.07 10.72
C THR A 92 6.06 1.61 12.17
N ALA A 93 5.12 0.78 12.63
CA ALA A 93 5.12 0.22 13.98
C ALA A 93 6.36 -0.65 14.23
N PHE A 94 6.76 -1.47 13.26
CA PHE A 94 7.99 -2.27 13.36
C PHE A 94 9.23 -1.38 13.46
N LEU A 95 9.33 -0.33 12.63
CA LEU A 95 10.46 0.60 12.68
C LEU A 95 10.50 1.39 14.00
N ALA A 96 9.35 1.80 14.53
CA ALA A 96 9.27 2.45 15.84
C ALA A 96 9.68 1.51 16.97
N LEU A 97 9.23 0.25 16.91
CA LEU A 97 9.59 -0.78 17.88
C LEU A 97 11.11 -1.05 17.87
N GLN A 98 11.75 -1.10 16.70
CA GLN A 98 13.22 -1.22 16.63
C GLN A 98 13.94 -0.09 17.37
N GLN A 99 13.43 1.14 17.23
CA GLN A 99 14.01 2.31 17.89
C GLN A 99 13.83 2.23 19.42
N ILE A 100 12.66 1.79 19.89
CA ILE A 100 12.36 1.61 21.31
C ILE A 100 13.25 0.51 21.92
N LEU A 101 13.44 -0.61 21.21
CA LEU A 101 14.26 -1.73 21.67
C LEU A 101 15.77 -1.46 21.59
N GLY A 102 16.19 -0.34 21.00
CA GLY A 102 17.61 -0.04 20.75
C GLY A 102 18.25 -1.08 19.83
N ALA A 103 17.48 -1.66 18.92
CA ALA A 103 17.96 -2.59 17.91
C ALA A 103 18.69 -1.84 16.79
N MET A 104 19.59 -2.52 16.08
CA MET A 104 20.37 -1.92 14.99
C MET A 104 19.44 -1.43 13.87
N TYR A 105 19.52 -0.15 13.55
CA TYR A 105 18.62 0.49 12.59
C TYR A 105 19.42 1.17 11.49
N LEU A 106 19.14 0.83 10.22
CA LEU A 106 19.80 1.39 9.04
C LEU A 106 18.88 2.38 8.32
N PRO A 107 18.81 3.66 8.74
CA PRO A 107 17.84 4.62 8.23
C PRO A 107 17.96 4.88 6.73
N ARG A 108 19.18 4.81 6.17
CA ARG A 108 19.41 5.04 4.74
C ARG A 108 18.80 3.91 3.90
N LEU A 109 19.04 2.66 4.29
CA LEU A 109 18.54 1.50 3.54
C LEU A 109 17.01 1.40 3.63
N THR A 110 16.43 1.57 4.83
CA THR A 110 14.96 1.56 5.00
C THR A 110 14.28 2.71 4.28
N ARG A 111 14.96 3.86 4.14
CA ARG A 111 14.47 4.99 3.34
C ARG A 111 14.43 4.65 1.85
N TRP A 112 15.47 3.99 1.34
CA TRP A 112 15.49 3.54 -0.06
C TRP A 112 14.44 2.46 -0.34
N LEU A 113 14.21 1.55 0.61
CA LEU A 113 13.21 0.48 0.47
C LEU A 113 11.76 0.96 0.53
N PHE A 114 11.51 2.18 1.01
CA PHE A 114 10.19 2.80 0.95
C PHE A 114 9.65 2.86 -0.48
N TRP A 115 10.46 3.29 -1.44
CA TRP A 115 10.02 3.51 -2.82
C TRP A 115 9.53 2.24 -3.53
N PRO A 116 10.30 1.14 -3.60
CA PRO A 116 9.83 -0.09 -4.23
C PRO A 116 8.66 -0.73 -3.47
N PHE A 117 8.61 -0.58 -2.13
CA PHE A 117 7.53 -1.15 -1.33
C PHE A 117 6.22 -0.36 -1.46
N ALA A 118 6.22 0.92 -1.12
CA ALA A 118 5.04 1.78 -1.19
C ALA A 118 4.59 1.98 -2.64
N GLY A 119 5.53 2.21 -3.55
CA GLY A 119 5.27 2.37 -4.98
C GLY A 119 4.64 1.14 -5.59
N GLY A 120 5.16 -0.06 -5.30
CA GLY A 120 4.58 -1.31 -5.79
C GLY A 120 3.18 -1.59 -5.21
N LEU A 121 2.99 -1.34 -3.92
CA LEU A 121 1.68 -1.45 -3.25
C LEU A 121 0.60 -0.54 -3.88
N ALA A 122 0.96 0.69 -4.27
CA ALA A 122 0.01 1.63 -4.85
C ALA A 122 -0.15 1.46 -6.38
N LEU A 123 0.92 1.12 -7.11
CA LEU A 123 0.86 1.01 -8.57
C LEU A 123 0.11 -0.24 -9.03
N THR A 124 0.26 -1.37 -8.33
CA THR A 124 -0.41 -2.63 -8.68
C THR A 124 -1.93 -2.47 -8.84
N PRO A 125 -2.67 -1.92 -7.87
CA PRO A 125 -4.11 -1.69 -8.03
C PRO A 125 -4.47 -0.53 -8.98
N ILE A 126 -3.58 0.44 -9.24
CA ILE A 126 -3.77 1.43 -10.32
C ILE A 126 -3.74 0.75 -11.70
N VAL A 127 -2.80 -0.16 -11.90
CA VAL A 127 -2.70 -0.94 -13.15
C VAL A 127 -3.94 -1.80 -13.30
N GLN A 128 -4.37 -2.50 -12.24
CA GLN A 128 -5.60 -3.30 -12.25
C GLN A 128 -6.85 -2.45 -12.58
N THR A 129 -7.02 -1.27 -11.99
CA THR A 129 -8.18 -0.39 -12.27
C THR A 129 -8.18 0.14 -13.70
N LEU A 130 -7.03 0.59 -14.22
CA LEU A 130 -6.95 1.28 -15.51
C LEU A 130 -6.89 0.34 -16.71
N THR A 131 -6.34 -0.86 -16.55
CA THR A 131 -6.06 -1.75 -17.69
C THR A 131 -6.79 -3.09 -17.61
N LEU A 132 -6.92 -3.66 -16.40
CA LEU A 132 -7.53 -4.98 -16.22
C LEU A 132 -8.98 -4.91 -15.71
N GLY A 133 -9.52 -3.71 -15.45
CA GLY A 133 -10.81 -3.50 -14.81
C GLY A 133 -12.03 -4.07 -15.57
N GLN A 134 -11.84 -4.47 -16.83
CA GLN A 134 -12.84 -5.09 -17.68
C GLN A 134 -12.73 -6.62 -17.74
N ILE A 135 -11.66 -7.20 -17.15
CA ILE A 135 -11.44 -8.64 -17.13
C ILE A 135 -12.15 -9.22 -15.90
N PRO A 136 -12.93 -10.30 -16.05
CA PRO A 136 -13.48 -11.01 -14.92
C PRO A 136 -12.35 -11.67 -14.10
N ARG A 137 -12.48 -11.70 -12.78
CA ARG A 137 -11.47 -12.26 -11.88
C ARG A 137 -11.42 -13.77 -11.94
N ARG A 138 -10.32 -14.35 -11.44
CA ARG A 138 -10.09 -15.81 -11.26
C ARG A 138 -9.88 -16.60 -12.55
N TYR A 139 -9.58 -15.92 -13.64
CA TYR A 139 -9.13 -16.57 -14.88
C TYR A 139 -7.62 -16.71 -14.85
N THR A 140 -7.13 -17.89 -15.25
CA THR A 140 -5.70 -18.19 -15.36
C THR A 140 -5.08 -17.65 -16.64
N GLU A 141 -5.92 -17.29 -17.61
CA GLU A 141 -5.51 -16.79 -18.92
C GLU A 141 -6.07 -15.38 -19.15
N VAL A 142 -5.19 -14.49 -19.60
CA VAL A 142 -5.48 -13.09 -19.89
C VAL A 142 -5.36 -12.89 -21.39
N ALA A 143 -6.37 -12.28 -22.03
CA ALA A 143 -6.33 -12.02 -23.46
C ALA A 143 -5.09 -11.21 -23.88
N ASP A 144 -4.49 -11.52 -25.03
CA ASP A 144 -3.20 -10.96 -25.48
C ASP A 144 -3.09 -9.44 -25.41
N ARG A 145 -4.19 -8.72 -25.66
CA ARG A 145 -4.27 -7.26 -25.57
C ARG A 145 -4.00 -6.68 -24.18
N PHE A 146 -4.09 -7.50 -23.13
CA PHE A 146 -3.86 -7.12 -21.73
C PHE A 146 -2.59 -7.78 -21.14
N SER A 147 -1.86 -8.56 -21.94
CA SER A 147 -0.66 -9.29 -21.52
C SER A 147 0.41 -8.37 -20.91
N ALA A 148 0.69 -7.23 -21.56
CA ALA A 148 1.68 -6.27 -21.07
C ALA A 148 1.32 -5.67 -19.70
N ALA A 149 0.04 -5.36 -19.49
CA ALA A 149 -0.46 -4.83 -18.23
C ALA A 149 -0.40 -5.87 -17.09
N HIS A 150 -0.73 -7.13 -17.41
CA HIS A 150 -0.63 -8.23 -16.46
C HIS A 150 0.82 -8.55 -16.08
N THR A 151 1.74 -8.58 -17.05
CA THR A 151 3.18 -8.75 -16.78
C THR A 151 3.71 -7.63 -15.88
N LEU A 152 3.26 -6.39 -16.10
CA LEU A 152 3.64 -5.25 -15.28
C LEU A 152 3.08 -5.34 -13.86
N GLU A 153 1.82 -5.76 -13.68
CA GLU A 153 1.21 -6.04 -12.37
C GLU A 153 2.03 -7.09 -11.59
N VAL A 154 2.36 -8.21 -12.24
CA VAL A 154 3.14 -9.30 -11.63
C VAL A 154 4.54 -8.82 -11.26
N THR A 155 5.18 -8.05 -12.13
CA THR A 155 6.51 -7.48 -11.87
C THR A 155 6.49 -6.55 -10.65
N LEU A 156 5.50 -5.67 -10.55
CA LEU A 156 5.30 -4.79 -9.40
C LEU A 156 5.06 -5.59 -8.12
N ALA A 157 4.29 -6.67 -8.18
CA ALA A 157 4.07 -7.55 -7.04
C ALA A 157 5.38 -8.17 -6.55
N TYR A 158 6.21 -8.72 -7.45
CA TYR A 158 7.52 -9.28 -7.08
C TYR A 158 8.46 -8.25 -6.44
N ILE A 159 8.53 -7.04 -7.01
CA ILE A 159 9.34 -5.94 -6.45
C ILE A 159 8.84 -5.58 -5.04
N THR A 160 7.53 -5.51 -4.85
CA THR A 160 6.90 -5.22 -3.56
C THR A 160 7.24 -6.30 -2.53
N TYR A 161 7.10 -7.58 -2.90
CA TYR A 161 7.40 -8.69 -2.01
C TYR A 161 8.89 -8.77 -1.67
N ALA A 162 9.79 -8.53 -2.63
CA ALA A 162 11.22 -8.48 -2.37
C ALA A 162 11.59 -7.35 -1.41
N ALA A 163 11.03 -6.15 -1.60
CA ALA A 163 11.24 -5.01 -0.71
C ALA A 163 10.68 -5.27 0.70
N GLY A 164 9.47 -5.85 0.79
CA GLY A 164 8.85 -6.22 2.06
C GLY A 164 9.63 -7.32 2.80
N GLY A 165 10.10 -8.34 2.08
CA GLY A 165 10.95 -9.40 2.64
C GLY A 165 12.27 -8.86 3.17
N LEU A 166 12.89 -7.91 2.46
CA LEU A 166 14.13 -7.27 2.94
C LEU A 166 13.87 -6.39 4.16
N LEU A 167 12.77 -5.63 4.21
CA LEU A 167 12.37 -4.87 5.40
C LEU A 167 12.17 -5.80 6.62
N LEU A 168 11.51 -6.94 6.42
CA LEU A 168 11.30 -7.94 7.48
C LEU A 168 12.62 -8.58 7.93
N ALA A 169 13.52 -8.91 7.00
CA ALA A 169 14.83 -9.46 7.32
C ALA A 169 15.69 -8.47 8.12
N LEU A 170 15.66 -7.18 7.77
CA LEU A 170 16.31 -6.12 8.55
C LEU A 170 15.70 -5.99 9.95
N PHE A 171 14.38 -6.15 10.06
CA PHE A 171 13.69 -6.16 11.34
C PHE A 171 14.13 -7.30 12.26
N LEU A 172 14.00 -8.54 11.77
CA LEU A 172 14.32 -9.74 12.54
C LEU A 172 15.82 -9.83 12.83
N GLY A 173 16.67 -9.50 11.87
CA GLY A 173 18.12 -9.51 12.04
C GLY A 173 18.59 -8.56 13.14
N SER A 174 18.01 -7.36 13.21
CA SER A 174 18.39 -6.40 14.26
C SER A 174 17.87 -6.80 15.64
N LEU A 175 16.69 -7.43 15.71
CA LEU A 175 16.13 -7.98 16.95
C LEU A 175 16.99 -9.13 17.48
N LEU A 176 17.36 -10.07 16.61
CA LEU A 176 18.23 -11.20 16.96
C LEU A 176 19.59 -10.73 17.47
N TRP A 177 20.19 -9.74 16.81
CA TRP A 177 21.44 -9.13 17.27
C TRP A 177 21.29 -8.50 18.66
N ARG A 178 20.19 -7.79 18.91
CA ARG A 178 19.90 -7.20 20.22
C ARG A 178 19.70 -8.26 21.31
N LEU A 179 18.99 -9.34 21.00
CA LEU A 179 18.77 -10.45 21.92
C LEU A 179 20.10 -11.13 22.28
N LYS A 180 20.95 -11.40 21.27
CA LYS A 180 22.28 -12.01 21.47
C LYS A 180 23.17 -11.14 22.35
N THR A 181 23.20 -9.83 22.10
CA THR A 181 24.01 -8.90 22.90
C THR A 181 23.50 -8.75 24.33
N ALA A 182 22.19 -8.79 24.56
CA ALA A 182 21.62 -8.79 25.90
C ALA A 182 21.97 -10.08 26.67
N LEU A 183 21.89 -11.24 26.03
CA LEU A 183 22.21 -12.54 26.64
C LEU A 183 23.70 -12.63 27.05
N HIS A 184 24.60 -12.06 26.26
CA HIS A 184 26.03 -12.02 26.61
C HIS A 184 26.35 -11.09 27.78
N ARG A 185 25.53 -10.08 28.07
CA ARG A 185 25.73 -9.17 29.22
C ARG A 185 25.15 -9.71 30.52
N ALA A 186 24.26 -10.71 30.45
CA ALA A 186 23.60 -11.31 31.61
C ALA A 186 24.39 -12.48 32.21
N LYS A 187 25.49 -12.90 31.57
CA LYS A 187 26.45 -13.89 32.07
C LYS A 187 27.68 -13.17 32.61
#